data_AF-A0A3M1SR52-F1
#
_entry.id   AF-A0A3M1SR52-F1
#
_cell.length_a   1.000
_cell.length_b   1.000
_cell.length_c   1.000
_cell.angle_alpha   90.00
_cell.angle_beta   90.00
_cell.angle_gamma   90.00
#
_symmetry.space_group_name_H-M   'P 1'
#
loop_
_entity.id
_entity.type
_entity.pdbx_description
1 polymer ?
#
loop_
_entity_poly.entity_id
_entity_poly.type
_entity_poly.pdbx_seq_one_letter_code
_entity_poly.pdbx_strand_id
1 'polypeptide(L)'
;MHRGALPMLCLLLAGCPSEPPPPRPKTLAGARRLAEAEFRAAEEALRALDAEAAARAARRAEAGAEAAESLLAGTRGSVEAPVGSDAELAAAEATARAARLAARKARRAADLTAEQVRRRELVEGVLARSYRRASGGAVAAVFRALGAAADRAAAAERTGSIERLPESVRGAAALAARLAIELAGPEAEADASADGRAEPAAETASAGKAGSVASRRDWKAVSLAMARYATRSPARTHLLIALALALTAHDRFALYELSLVDPEALDPLARVGFHVLRGIVLRLNGFPLLAGRDLEAAAERSAALVGPDARPADDPSLRRLQEQGPALLSGVHTLLACYYLDRRDLGKADEQIAHALRVWPANPLAVYLTGEAPDGDGGYRAAAHSLEAFAAGSEGEALAREVARRARRARDATGETPPFLDDGRFLVRAGLWYLAHSAKHSRAAARLQETVENARGFGRRTLDRVRALGGLGGTGD
;
A
#
# COMPACT_ATOMS: atom_id res chain seq x y z
N MET A 1 -39.99 43.72 3.41
CA MET A 1 -38.96 44.46 4.18
C MET A 1 -37.71 43.59 4.31
N HIS A 2 -36.77 43.67 3.36
CA HIS A 2 -35.47 42.98 3.38
C HIS A 2 -34.34 44.02 3.21
N ARG A 3 -34.12 44.85 4.23
CA ARG A 3 -33.04 45.86 4.25
C ARG A 3 -31.81 45.44 5.08
N GLY A 4 -31.68 44.15 5.43
CA GLY A 4 -30.62 43.65 6.30
C GLY A 4 -29.53 42.79 5.65
N ALA A 5 -29.65 42.40 4.38
CA ALA A 5 -28.73 41.41 3.76
C ALA A 5 -27.53 42.00 3.00
N LEU A 6 -27.57 43.30 2.65
CA LEU A 6 -26.50 43.93 1.86
C LEU A 6 -25.14 44.11 2.59
N PRO A 7 -25.08 44.51 3.88
CA PRO A 7 -23.78 44.75 4.53
C PRO A 7 -23.00 43.46 4.80
N MET A 8 -23.67 42.30 4.89
CA MET A 8 -23.02 41.00 5.07
C MET A 8 -22.36 40.50 3.78
N LEU A 9 -22.91 40.84 2.60
CA LEU A 9 -22.34 40.50 1.31
C LEU A 9 -21.08 41.33 0.99
N CYS A 10 -21.04 42.59 1.42
CA CYS A 10 -19.85 43.45 1.26
C CYS A 10 -18.67 43.03 2.15
N LEU A 11 -18.92 42.45 3.33
CA LEU A 11 -17.87 41.90 4.20
C LEU A 11 -17.32 40.55 3.67
N LEU A 12 -18.11 39.78 2.93
CA LEU A 12 -17.64 38.56 2.25
C LEU A 12 -16.82 38.86 0.97
N LEU A 13 -16.97 40.06 0.39
CA LEU A 13 -16.21 40.54 -0.77
C LEU A 13 -14.97 41.37 -0.40
N ALA A 14 -14.81 41.73 0.88
CA ALA A 14 -13.56 42.26 1.41
C ALA A 14 -12.54 41.11 1.42
N GLY A 15 -11.91 40.86 0.26
CA GLY A 15 -10.97 39.77 0.05
C GLY A 15 -9.94 39.72 1.18
N CYS A 16 -9.63 38.50 1.64
CA CYS A 16 -8.59 38.29 2.63
C CYS A 16 -7.36 39.11 2.24
N PRO A 17 -6.80 39.95 3.14
CA PRO A 17 -5.68 40.82 2.83
C PRO A 17 -4.60 39.99 2.13
N SER A 18 -4.30 40.33 0.86
CA SER A 18 -3.32 39.58 0.10
C SER A 18 -1.99 39.72 0.80
N GLU A 19 -1.52 38.60 1.37
CA GLU A 19 -0.24 38.55 2.05
C GLU A 19 0.85 39.05 1.09
N PRO A 20 1.72 39.98 1.53
CA PRO A 20 2.73 40.53 0.64
C PRO A 20 3.62 39.40 0.09
N PRO A 21 4.00 39.46 -1.20
CA PRO A 21 4.83 38.42 -1.80
C PRO A 21 6.15 38.29 -1.04
N PRO A 22 6.69 37.06 -0.89
CA PRO A 22 7.97 36.86 -0.21
C PRO A 22 9.07 37.65 -0.93
N PRO A 23 10.03 38.23 -0.20
CA PRO A 23 11.13 38.97 -0.80
C PRO A 23 11.91 38.05 -1.76
N ARG A 24 12.13 38.51 -3.00
CA ARG A 24 12.84 37.72 -4.00
C ARG A 24 14.31 37.55 -3.59
N PRO A 25 14.81 36.30 -3.46
CA PRO A 25 16.20 36.07 -3.12
C PRO A 25 17.11 36.53 -4.26
N LYS A 26 18.19 37.23 -3.92
CA LYS A 26 19.16 37.77 -4.90
C LYS A 26 20.34 36.83 -5.20
N THR A 27 20.46 35.72 -4.47
CA THR A 27 21.58 34.76 -4.59
C THR A 27 21.06 33.33 -4.56
N LEU A 28 21.79 32.41 -5.20
CA LEU A 28 21.44 30.97 -5.22
C LEU A 28 21.35 30.39 -3.80
N ALA A 29 22.30 30.74 -2.94
CA ALA A 29 22.28 30.34 -1.53
C ALA A 29 21.08 30.92 -0.78
N GLY A 30 20.70 32.18 -1.05
CA GLY A 30 19.49 32.80 -0.50
C GLY A 30 18.22 32.07 -0.93
N ALA A 31 18.12 31.72 -2.22
CA ALA A 31 16.98 31.00 -2.79
C ALA A 31 16.83 29.59 -2.21
N ARG A 32 17.94 28.86 -2.06
CA ARG A 32 17.97 27.57 -1.36
C ARG A 32 17.54 27.70 0.10
N ARG A 33 18.10 28.65 0.86
CA ARG A 33 17.74 28.86 2.27
C ARG A 33 16.26 29.18 2.46
N LEU A 34 15.69 30.00 1.56
CA LEU A 34 14.26 30.28 1.56
C LEU A 34 13.45 28.99 1.36
N ALA A 35 13.76 28.19 0.33
CA ALA A 35 13.05 26.94 0.07
C ALA A 35 13.16 25.94 1.23
N GLU A 36 14.33 25.82 1.86
CA GLU A 36 14.54 24.95 3.03
C GLU A 36 13.80 25.44 4.28
N ALA A 37 13.77 26.75 4.53
CA ALA A 37 13.05 27.34 5.67
C ALA A 37 11.53 27.14 5.51
N GLU A 38 11.00 27.38 4.32
CA GLU A 38 9.58 27.21 4.01
C GLU A 38 9.17 25.73 4.01
N PHE A 39 10.07 24.80 3.64
CA PHE A 39 9.84 23.37 3.88
C PHE A 39 9.64 23.06 5.37
N ARG A 40 10.49 23.57 6.27
CA ARG A 40 10.33 23.37 7.73
C ARG A 40 9.01 23.97 8.23
N ALA A 41 8.66 25.16 7.76
CA ALA A 41 7.37 25.78 8.07
C ALA A 41 6.17 24.93 7.62
N ALA A 42 6.27 24.29 6.44
CA ALA A 42 5.24 23.35 5.97
C ALA A 42 5.15 22.09 6.86
N GLU A 43 6.28 21.57 7.38
CA GLU A 43 6.28 20.45 8.33
C GLU A 43 5.67 20.85 9.69
N GLU A 44 5.96 22.05 10.18
CA GLU A 44 5.34 22.58 11.40
C GLU A 44 3.84 22.75 11.24
N ALA A 45 3.39 23.29 10.10
CA ALA A 45 1.97 23.40 9.76
C ALA A 45 1.29 22.03 9.64
N LEU A 46 1.97 21.02 9.08
CA LEU A 46 1.49 19.64 9.05
C LEU A 46 1.29 19.08 10.47
N ARG A 47 2.22 19.32 11.40
CA ARG A 47 2.06 18.91 12.81
C ARG A 47 0.89 19.63 13.48
N ALA A 48 0.66 20.89 13.12
CA ALA A 48 -0.45 21.70 13.62
C ALA A 48 -1.79 21.44 12.91
N LEU A 49 -1.82 20.62 11.84
CA LEU A 49 -2.97 20.42 10.97
C LEU A 49 -3.53 21.71 10.33
N ASP A 50 -2.66 22.70 10.08
CA ASP A 50 -3.02 23.95 9.42
C ASP A 50 -2.78 23.86 7.91
N ALA A 51 -3.82 23.47 7.17
CA ALA A 51 -3.76 23.29 5.72
C ALA A 51 -3.42 24.59 4.97
N GLU A 52 -3.91 25.74 5.46
CA GLU A 52 -3.65 27.02 4.81
C GLU A 52 -2.19 27.46 4.99
N ALA A 53 -1.66 27.34 6.21
CA ALA A 53 -0.25 27.63 6.48
C ALA A 53 0.68 26.70 5.70
N ALA A 54 0.38 25.41 5.64
CA ALA A 54 1.17 24.45 4.87
C ALA A 54 1.14 24.79 3.37
N ALA A 55 -0.02 25.15 2.81
CA ALA A 55 -0.14 25.58 1.42
C ALA A 55 0.58 26.90 1.13
N ARG A 56 0.54 27.86 2.05
CA ARG A 56 1.31 29.12 1.95
C ARG A 56 2.81 28.84 1.92
N ALA A 57 3.31 28.04 2.86
CA ALA A 57 4.72 27.66 2.94
C ALA A 57 5.18 26.92 1.68
N ALA A 58 4.39 25.97 1.16
CA ALA A 58 4.70 25.28 -0.09
C ALA A 58 4.85 26.25 -1.29
N ARG A 59 3.94 27.21 -1.47
CA ARG A 59 4.04 28.22 -2.53
C ARG A 59 5.29 29.08 -2.42
N ARG A 60 5.69 29.44 -1.20
CA ARG A 60 6.92 30.21 -0.97
C ARG A 60 8.17 29.38 -1.23
N ALA A 61 8.15 28.09 -0.90
CA ALA A 61 9.24 27.17 -1.22
C ALA A 61 9.38 26.99 -2.75
N GLU A 62 8.27 26.86 -3.48
CA GLU A 62 8.23 26.85 -4.96
C GLU A 62 8.82 28.13 -5.54
N ALA A 63 8.44 29.32 -5.03
CA ALA A 63 9.02 30.59 -5.45
C ALA A 63 10.54 30.67 -5.18
N GLY A 64 11.02 30.09 -4.08
CA GLY A 64 12.45 29.95 -3.80
C GLY A 64 13.17 29.05 -4.81
N ALA A 65 12.57 27.94 -5.21
CA ALA A 65 13.11 27.06 -6.24
C ALA A 65 13.15 27.74 -7.62
N GLU A 66 12.07 28.39 -8.04
CA GLU A 66 12.01 29.16 -9.29
C GLU A 66 13.08 30.26 -9.34
N ALA A 67 13.29 30.97 -8.23
CA ALA A 67 14.34 31.97 -8.14
C ALA A 67 15.74 31.36 -8.27
N ALA A 68 15.98 30.19 -7.68
CA ALA A 68 17.25 29.47 -7.84
C ALA A 68 17.50 29.06 -9.30
N GLU A 69 16.46 28.63 -10.02
CA GLU A 69 16.56 28.28 -11.44
C GLU A 69 16.84 29.49 -12.33
N SER A 70 16.14 30.60 -12.07
CA SER A 70 16.35 31.86 -12.79
C SER A 70 17.78 32.38 -12.60
N LEU A 71 18.31 32.33 -11.38
CA LEU A 71 19.69 32.71 -11.08
C LEU A 71 20.70 31.79 -11.78
N LEU A 72 20.47 30.47 -11.80
CA LEU A 72 21.32 29.51 -12.51
C LEU A 72 21.33 29.77 -14.03
N ALA A 73 20.17 30.08 -14.61
CA ALA A 73 20.06 30.44 -16.03
C ALA A 73 20.86 31.73 -16.33
N GLY A 74 20.81 32.72 -15.44
CA GLY A 74 21.64 33.93 -15.53
C GLY A 74 23.14 33.62 -15.49
N THR A 75 23.57 32.72 -14.61
CA THR A 75 24.98 32.26 -14.55
C THR A 75 25.42 31.59 -15.86
N ARG A 76 24.54 30.83 -16.52
CA ARG A 76 24.84 30.20 -17.83
C ARG A 76 24.84 31.18 -19.01
N GLY A 77 24.01 32.23 -18.93
CA GLY A 77 23.80 33.18 -20.04
C GLY A 77 24.76 34.37 -20.06
N SER A 78 25.55 34.58 -19.02
CA SER A 78 26.53 35.68 -18.96
C SER A 78 27.76 35.37 -19.83
N VAL A 79 27.67 35.70 -21.12
CA VAL A 79 28.72 35.48 -22.14
C VAL A 79 30.03 36.24 -21.84
N GLU A 80 30.00 37.27 -20.98
CA GLU A 80 31.15 38.16 -20.74
C GLU A 80 31.92 37.90 -19.44
N ALA A 81 31.44 37.00 -18.56
CA ALA A 81 32.21 36.62 -17.38
C ALA A 81 33.16 35.47 -17.77
N PRO A 82 34.45 35.50 -17.40
CA PRO A 82 35.32 34.34 -17.54
C PRO A 82 34.60 33.19 -16.88
N VAL A 83 34.27 32.17 -17.67
CA VAL A 83 33.49 31.00 -17.29
C VAL A 83 33.96 30.59 -15.90
N GLY A 84 33.10 30.80 -14.90
CA GLY A 84 33.34 30.29 -13.56
C GLY A 84 33.70 28.82 -13.73
N SER A 85 34.76 28.37 -13.06
CA SER A 85 35.29 27.02 -13.28
C SER A 85 34.17 25.98 -13.34
N ASP A 86 34.31 24.90 -14.11
CA ASP A 86 33.26 23.86 -14.20
C ASP A 86 32.74 23.41 -12.81
N ALA A 87 33.59 23.51 -11.78
CA ALA A 87 33.24 23.30 -10.38
C ALA A 87 32.21 24.30 -9.83
N GLU A 88 32.31 25.60 -10.15
CA GLU A 88 31.34 26.63 -9.75
C GLU A 88 29.98 26.42 -10.39
N LEU A 89 29.94 26.07 -11.68
CA LEU A 89 28.69 25.72 -12.37
C LEU A 89 28.06 24.47 -11.76
N ALA A 90 28.85 23.41 -11.51
CA ALA A 90 28.37 22.20 -10.86
C ALA A 90 27.80 22.47 -9.45
N ALA A 91 28.45 23.35 -8.67
CA ALA A 91 27.98 23.77 -7.35
C ALA A 91 26.67 24.59 -7.43
N ALA A 92 26.54 25.48 -8.41
CA ALA A 92 25.32 26.23 -8.67
C ALA A 92 24.15 25.31 -9.03
N GLU A 93 24.39 24.33 -9.90
CA GLU A 93 23.39 23.32 -10.26
C GLU A 93 22.97 22.46 -9.07
N ALA A 94 23.94 22.01 -8.25
CA ALA A 94 23.64 21.26 -7.03
C ALA A 94 22.75 22.07 -6.07
N THR A 95 23.02 23.38 -5.97
CA THR A 95 22.22 24.31 -5.15
C THR A 95 20.80 24.46 -5.67
N ALA A 96 20.61 24.65 -6.98
CA ALA A 96 19.29 24.71 -7.59
C ALA A 96 18.52 23.38 -7.45
N ARG A 97 19.20 22.23 -7.61
CA ARG A 97 18.62 20.90 -7.37
C ARG A 97 18.15 20.75 -5.92
N ALA A 98 18.93 21.22 -4.94
CA ALA A 98 18.54 21.20 -3.53
C ALA A 98 17.29 22.07 -3.26
N ALA A 99 17.21 23.28 -3.83
CA ALA A 99 16.04 24.14 -3.72
C ALA A 99 14.77 23.49 -4.30
N ARG A 100 14.86 22.89 -5.50
CA ARG A 100 13.76 22.10 -6.10
C ARG A 100 13.32 20.93 -5.22
N LEU A 101 14.27 20.22 -4.61
CA LEU A 101 13.96 19.13 -3.69
C LEU A 101 13.20 19.63 -2.47
N ALA A 102 13.63 20.74 -1.87
CA ALA A 102 12.93 21.35 -0.73
C ALA A 102 11.51 21.80 -1.10
N ALA A 103 11.32 22.45 -2.24
CA ALA A 103 9.99 22.83 -2.73
C ALA A 103 9.04 21.63 -2.91
N ARG A 104 9.53 20.54 -3.53
CA ARG A 104 8.75 19.29 -3.68
C ARG A 104 8.37 18.69 -2.32
N LYS A 105 9.27 18.71 -1.34
CA LYS A 105 8.99 18.23 0.02
C LYS A 105 7.95 19.11 0.71
N ALA A 106 8.05 20.44 0.58
CA ALA A 106 7.06 21.38 1.13
C ALA A 106 5.67 21.15 0.51
N ARG A 107 5.61 20.96 -0.81
CA ARG A 107 4.36 20.62 -1.51
C ARG A 107 3.75 19.31 -1.03
N ARG A 108 4.56 18.26 -0.89
CA ARG A 108 4.11 16.97 -0.31
C ARG A 108 3.56 17.15 1.11
N ALA A 109 4.19 17.96 1.95
CA ALA A 109 3.71 18.25 3.30
C ALA A 109 2.36 19.00 3.30
N ALA A 110 2.19 19.97 2.41
CA ALA A 110 0.91 20.67 2.22
C ALA A 110 -0.21 19.74 1.77
N ASP A 111 0.04 18.89 0.76
CA ASP A 111 -0.94 17.93 0.25
C ASP A 111 -1.31 16.90 1.34
N LEU A 112 -0.33 16.42 2.13
CA LEU A 112 -0.55 15.56 3.30
C LEU A 112 -1.44 16.25 4.34
N THR A 113 -1.18 17.52 4.63
CA THR A 113 -1.97 18.30 5.60
C THR A 113 -3.42 18.42 5.14
N ALA A 114 -3.64 18.73 3.86
CA ALA A 114 -4.96 18.78 3.26
C ALA A 114 -5.69 17.42 3.31
N GLU A 115 -4.99 16.31 3.06
CA GLU A 115 -5.56 14.97 3.25
C GLU A 115 -5.91 14.69 4.72
N GLN A 116 -5.08 15.10 5.69
CA GLN A 116 -5.37 14.89 7.12
C GLN A 116 -6.59 15.66 7.58
N VAL A 117 -6.74 16.92 7.16
CA VAL A 117 -7.92 17.74 7.47
C VAL A 117 -9.18 17.12 6.86
N ARG A 118 -9.16 16.76 5.57
CA ARG A 118 -10.31 16.10 4.91
C ARG A 118 -10.67 14.76 5.56
N ARG A 119 -9.66 13.95 5.93
CA ARG A 119 -9.88 12.70 6.66
C ARG A 119 -10.53 12.98 8.01
N ARG A 120 -10.02 13.97 8.75
CA ARG A 120 -10.56 14.37 10.05
C ARG A 120 -12.03 14.78 9.94
N GLU A 121 -12.37 15.64 8.99
CA GLU A 121 -13.76 16.03 8.70
C GLU A 121 -14.65 14.83 8.39
N LEU A 122 -14.13 13.88 7.59
CA LEU A 122 -14.85 12.66 7.24
C LEU A 122 -15.11 11.77 8.46
N VAL A 123 -14.10 11.50 9.29
CA VAL A 123 -14.24 10.60 10.46
C VAL A 123 -14.88 11.28 11.67
N GLU A 124 -14.83 12.60 11.77
CA GLU A 124 -15.48 13.37 12.84
C GLU A 124 -16.88 13.82 12.45
N GLY A 125 -17.28 13.71 11.18
CA GLY A 125 -18.57 14.16 10.66
C GLY A 125 -19.80 13.47 11.28
N VAL A 126 -20.98 14.06 11.03
CA VAL A 126 -22.27 13.58 11.59
C VAL A 126 -22.55 12.13 11.24
N LEU A 127 -22.26 11.71 10.00
CA LEU A 127 -22.45 10.34 9.54
C LEU A 127 -21.55 9.36 10.29
N ALA A 128 -20.27 9.69 10.48
CA ALA A 128 -19.33 8.86 11.20
C ALA A 128 -19.75 8.69 12.68
N ARG A 129 -20.19 9.77 13.33
CA ARG A 129 -20.71 9.72 14.72
C ARG A 129 -21.97 8.86 14.82
N SER A 130 -22.91 9.02 13.88
CA SER A 130 -24.16 8.25 13.86
C SER A 130 -23.90 6.76 13.65
N TYR A 131 -23.02 6.45 12.70
CA TYR A 131 -22.55 5.09 12.44
C TYR A 131 -21.90 4.47 13.67
N ARG A 132 -20.92 5.15 14.30
CA ARG A 132 -20.23 4.63 15.49
C ARG A 132 -21.18 4.35 16.65
N ARG A 133 -22.19 5.21 16.85
CA ARG A 133 -23.23 4.98 17.86
C ARG A 133 -24.05 3.72 17.56
N ALA A 134 -24.46 3.55 16.30
CA ALA A 134 -25.21 2.37 15.87
C ALA A 134 -24.37 1.08 15.93
N SER A 135 -23.15 1.12 15.39
CA SER A 135 -22.18 0.02 15.40
C SER A 135 -21.84 -0.39 16.83
N GLY A 136 -21.50 0.55 17.71
CA GLY A 136 -21.24 0.28 19.13
C GLY A 136 -22.43 -0.37 19.84
N GLY A 137 -23.66 0.09 19.57
CA GLY A 137 -24.87 -0.53 20.09
C GLY A 137 -25.09 -1.96 19.60
N ALA A 138 -24.86 -2.20 18.31
CA ALA A 138 -24.99 -3.52 17.69
C ALA A 138 -23.94 -4.51 18.21
N VAL A 139 -22.67 -4.11 18.25
CA VAL A 139 -21.56 -4.91 18.78
C VAL A 139 -21.78 -5.25 20.25
N ALA A 140 -22.21 -4.28 21.07
CA ALA A 140 -22.55 -4.51 22.47
C ALA A 140 -23.72 -5.50 22.64
N ALA A 141 -24.74 -5.43 21.77
CA ALA A 141 -25.84 -6.38 21.78
C ALA A 141 -25.39 -7.81 21.44
N VAL A 142 -24.51 -7.97 20.44
CA VAL A 142 -23.93 -9.27 20.07
C VAL A 142 -23.15 -9.86 21.24
N PHE A 143 -22.27 -9.08 21.87
CA PHE A 143 -21.51 -9.57 23.03
C PHE A 143 -22.40 -9.92 24.23
N ARG A 144 -23.44 -9.12 24.53
CA ARG A 144 -24.41 -9.48 25.58
C ARG A 144 -25.15 -10.78 25.26
N ALA A 145 -25.55 -11.00 24.01
CA ALA A 145 -26.20 -12.24 23.60
C ALA A 145 -25.27 -13.46 23.74
N LEU A 146 -23.99 -13.31 23.38
CA LEU A 146 -22.97 -14.33 23.56
C LEU A 146 -22.70 -14.62 25.04
N GLY A 147 -22.63 -13.59 25.88
CA GLY A 147 -22.51 -13.75 27.34
C GLY A 147 -23.70 -14.49 27.95
N ALA A 148 -24.92 -14.12 27.57
CA ALA A 148 -26.14 -14.82 28.02
C ALA A 148 -26.18 -16.29 27.57
N ALA A 149 -25.66 -16.61 26.37
CA ALA A 149 -25.51 -17.98 25.92
C ALA A 149 -24.49 -18.75 26.78
N ALA A 150 -23.37 -18.13 27.13
CA ALA A 150 -22.37 -18.70 28.03
C ALA A 150 -22.93 -18.93 29.45
N ASP A 151 -23.72 -18.01 30.00
CA ASP A 151 -24.38 -18.19 31.31
C ASP A 151 -25.34 -19.40 31.30
N ARG A 152 -26.10 -19.58 30.21
CA ARG A 152 -26.98 -20.75 30.04
C ARG A 152 -26.18 -22.05 29.95
N ALA A 153 -25.05 -22.05 29.25
CA ALA A 153 -24.13 -23.19 29.22
C ALA A 153 -23.58 -23.51 30.61
N ALA A 154 -23.17 -22.49 31.39
CA ALA A 154 -22.69 -22.63 32.77
C ALA A 154 -23.75 -23.23 33.71
N ALA A 155 -25.02 -22.83 33.54
CA ALA A 155 -26.13 -23.38 34.31
C ALA A 155 -26.41 -24.85 33.94
N ALA A 156 -26.40 -25.19 32.64
CA ALA A 156 -26.67 -26.54 32.16
C ALA A 156 -25.52 -27.53 32.47
N GLU A 157 -24.26 -27.08 32.48
CA GLU A 157 -23.12 -27.92 32.85
C GLU A 157 -23.20 -28.38 34.31
N ARG A 158 -23.64 -27.51 35.23
CA ARG A 158 -23.85 -27.85 36.65
C ARG A 158 -24.87 -28.98 36.86
N THR A 159 -25.82 -29.13 35.93
CA THR A 159 -26.86 -30.17 35.97
C THR A 159 -26.62 -31.30 34.98
N GLY A 160 -25.42 -31.39 34.37
CA GLY A 160 -25.08 -32.40 33.37
C GLY A 160 -25.97 -32.38 32.10
N SER A 161 -26.58 -31.24 31.80
CA SER A 161 -27.63 -31.09 30.78
C SER A 161 -27.23 -30.19 29.61
N ILE A 162 -25.95 -29.93 29.41
CA ILE A 162 -25.47 -29.03 28.34
C ILE A 162 -25.96 -29.48 26.95
N GLU A 163 -26.04 -30.80 26.72
CA GLU A 163 -26.52 -31.38 25.47
C GLU A 163 -28.02 -31.18 25.22
N ARG A 164 -28.77 -30.80 26.25
CA ARG A 164 -30.21 -30.50 26.15
C ARG A 164 -30.49 -29.05 25.77
N LEU A 165 -29.47 -28.19 25.72
CA LEU A 165 -29.63 -26.83 25.24
C LEU A 165 -29.93 -26.81 23.74
N PRO A 166 -30.75 -25.87 23.24
CA PRO A 166 -30.95 -25.67 21.81
C PRO A 166 -29.61 -25.51 21.08
N GLU A 167 -29.49 -26.07 19.88
CA GLU A 167 -28.25 -26.06 19.09
C GLU A 167 -27.70 -24.64 18.88
N SER A 168 -28.58 -23.67 18.60
CA SER A 168 -28.20 -22.26 18.46
C SER A 168 -27.56 -21.66 19.72
N VAL A 169 -28.02 -22.05 20.91
CA VAL A 169 -27.46 -21.60 22.20
C VAL A 169 -26.11 -22.25 22.45
N ARG A 170 -25.97 -23.56 22.19
CA ARG A 170 -24.68 -24.25 22.29
C ARG A 170 -23.65 -23.67 21.32
N GLY A 171 -24.05 -23.43 20.08
CA GLY A 171 -23.20 -22.81 19.06
C GLY A 171 -22.76 -21.41 19.45
N ALA A 172 -23.67 -20.57 19.93
CA ALA A 172 -23.37 -19.22 20.42
C ALA A 172 -22.42 -19.24 21.64
N ALA A 173 -22.65 -20.12 22.62
CA ALA A 173 -21.75 -20.28 23.76
C ALA A 173 -20.35 -20.75 23.33
N ALA A 174 -20.27 -21.70 22.40
CA ALA A 174 -18.99 -22.17 21.85
C ALA A 174 -18.25 -21.05 21.10
N LEU A 175 -18.96 -20.24 20.31
CA LEU A 175 -18.38 -19.05 19.67
C LEU A 175 -17.89 -18.03 20.70
N ALA A 176 -18.68 -17.77 21.74
CA ALA A 176 -18.30 -16.88 22.83
C ALA A 176 -17.00 -17.31 23.50
N ALA A 177 -16.84 -18.62 23.76
CA ALA A 177 -15.62 -19.18 24.33
C ALA A 177 -14.41 -19.00 23.39
N ARG A 178 -14.58 -19.24 22.07
CA ARG A 178 -13.51 -19.00 21.09
C ARG A 178 -13.12 -17.52 21.04
N LEU A 179 -14.10 -16.62 20.98
CA LEU A 179 -13.86 -15.18 20.97
C LEU A 179 -13.20 -14.69 22.27
N ALA A 180 -13.58 -15.25 23.42
CA ALA A 180 -12.94 -14.93 24.69
C ALA A 180 -11.44 -15.24 24.65
N ILE A 181 -11.06 -16.40 24.09
CA ILE A 181 -9.65 -16.80 23.92
C ILE A 181 -8.93 -15.88 22.92
N GLU A 182 -9.51 -15.67 21.73
CA GLU A 182 -8.87 -14.90 20.66
C GLU A 182 -8.72 -13.39 20.97
N LEU A 183 -9.65 -12.83 21.75
CA LEU A 183 -9.69 -11.41 22.09
C LEU A 183 -9.09 -11.07 23.45
N ALA A 184 -8.86 -12.07 24.32
CA ALA A 184 -8.29 -11.86 25.66
C ALA A 184 -6.92 -11.16 25.59
N GLY A 185 -6.12 -11.46 24.56
CA GLY A 185 -4.79 -10.88 24.40
C GLY A 185 -3.86 -11.13 25.61
N PRO A 186 -2.66 -10.53 25.61
CA PRO A 186 -1.72 -10.65 26.73
C PRO A 186 -2.19 -9.90 28.01
N GLU A 187 -3.10 -8.93 27.89
CA GLU A 187 -3.63 -8.18 29.05
C GLU A 187 -4.46 -9.06 29.99
N ALA A 188 -5.23 -10.01 29.44
CA ALA A 188 -5.98 -10.96 30.27
C ALA A 188 -5.06 -11.93 31.03
N GLU A 189 -3.88 -12.25 30.50
CA GLU A 189 -2.88 -13.05 31.20
C GLU A 189 -2.23 -12.26 32.36
N ALA A 190 -1.97 -10.96 32.15
CA ALA A 190 -1.45 -10.09 33.19
C ALA A 190 -2.44 -9.90 34.36
N ASP A 191 -3.72 -9.66 34.05
CA ASP A 191 -4.78 -9.53 35.07
C ASP A 191 -5.02 -10.86 35.81
N ALA A 192 -4.99 -12.00 35.10
CA ALA A 192 -5.15 -13.32 35.70
C ALA A 192 -3.93 -13.72 36.58
N SER A 193 -2.74 -13.25 36.21
CA SER A 193 -1.51 -13.44 36.98
C SER A 193 -1.50 -12.60 38.26
N ALA A 194 -2.00 -11.35 38.21
CA ALA A 194 -2.09 -10.45 39.37
C ALA A 194 -3.01 -10.98 40.48
N ASP A 195 -4.05 -11.74 40.12
CA ASP A 195 -5.00 -12.33 41.08
C ASP A 195 -4.51 -13.63 41.75
N GLY A 196 -3.30 -14.12 41.42
CA GLY A 196 -2.67 -15.28 42.07
C GLY A 196 -3.40 -16.62 41.89
N ARG A 197 -4.39 -16.71 40.99
CA ARG A 197 -5.22 -17.90 40.76
C ARG A 197 -4.94 -18.64 39.45
N ALA A 198 -4.00 -18.17 38.64
CA ALA A 198 -3.65 -18.83 37.39
C ALA A 198 -2.60 -19.93 37.63
N GLU A 199 -3.05 -21.17 37.84
CA GLU A 199 -2.21 -22.32 37.45
C GLU A 199 -2.05 -22.28 35.92
N PRO A 200 -0.83 -22.50 35.39
CA PRO A 200 -0.55 -22.34 33.96
C PRO A 200 -1.28 -23.42 33.15
N ALA A 201 -2.43 -23.05 32.57
CA ALA A 201 -3.23 -23.91 31.69
C ALA A 201 -2.56 -24.19 30.33
N ALA A 202 -1.39 -23.59 30.05
CA ALA A 202 -0.74 -23.61 28.75
C ALA A 202 -0.15 -24.99 28.36
N GLU A 203 0.11 -25.90 29.30
CA GLU A 203 0.82 -27.15 29.01
C GLU A 203 -0.08 -28.26 28.42
N THR A 204 -1.41 -28.09 28.39
CA THR A 204 -2.34 -29.13 27.88
C THR A 204 -2.88 -28.89 26.47
N ALA A 205 -2.54 -27.78 25.81
CA ALA A 205 -3.09 -27.43 24.49
C ALA A 205 -2.27 -27.94 23.28
N SER A 206 -1.05 -28.46 23.49
CA SER A 206 -0.09 -28.72 22.39
C SER A 206 -0.11 -30.14 21.80
N ALA A 207 -0.87 -31.10 22.33
CA ALA A 207 -0.88 -32.47 21.83
C ALA A 207 -2.18 -32.79 21.07
N GLY A 208 -2.05 -33.01 19.77
CA GLY A 208 -3.16 -33.18 18.83
C GLY A 208 -4.17 -34.27 19.21
N LYS A 209 -5.31 -33.84 19.74
CA LYS A 209 -6.60 -34.51 19.59
C LYS A 209 -7.69 -33.46 19.74
N ALA A 210 -8.27 -33.03 18.62
CA ALA A 210 -9.42 -32.11 18.58
C ALA A 210 -10.71 -32.68 19.24
N GLY A 211 -10.60 -33.77 20.00
CA GLY A 211 -11.70 -34.52 20.62
C GLY A 211 -11.86 -34.34 22.13
N SER A 212 -11.06 -33.53 22.83
CA SER A 212 -11.26 -33.35 24.29
C SER A 212 -10.98 -31.95 24.84
N VAL A 213 -11.28 -30.87 24.09
CA VAL A 213 -11.42 -29.50 24.63
C VAL A 213 -12.76 -29.33 25.39
N ALA A 214 -13.17 -30.41 26.05
CA ALA A 214 -14.21 -30.49 27.06
C ALA A 214 -13.58 -30.59 28.47
N SER A 215 -12.28 -30.31 28.60
CA SER A 215 -11.75 -29.85 29.89
C SER A 215 -12.53 -28.58 30.25
N ARG A 216 -13.27 -28.64 31.36
CA ARG A 216 -14.22 -27.64 31.88
C ARG A 216 -13.96 -26.24 31.33
N ARG A 217 -14.76 -25.82 30.35
CA ARG A 217 -14.74 -24.42 29.93
C ARG A 217 -15.32 -23.61 31.08
N ASP A 218 -14.56 -22.65 31.60
CA ASP A 218 -15.09 -21.71 32.57
C ASP A 218 -16.07 -20.76 31.88
N TRP A 219 -17.31 -21.24 31.69
CA TRP A 219 -18.38 -20.49 31.04
C TRP A 219 -18.70 -19.18 31.77
N LYS A 220 -18.44 -19.12 33.07
CA LYS A 220 -18.62 -17.90 33.86
C LYS A 220 -17.57 -16.86 33.51
N ALA A 221 -16.29 -17.26 33.37
CA ALA A 221 -15.24 -16.38 32.88
C ALA A 221 -15.51 -15.90 31.44
N VAL A 222 -16.01 -16.79 30.56
CA VAL A 222 -16.41 -16.43 29.19
C VAL A 222 -17.53 -15.38 29.20
N SER A 223 -18.58 -15.59 30.00
CA SER A 223 -19.68 -14.63 30.12
C SER A 223 -19.19 -13.27 30.62
N LEU A 224 -18.34 -13.25 31.65
CA LEU A 224 -17.75 -12.02 32.19
C LEU A 224 -16.87 -11.30 31.15
N ALA A 225 -16.10 -12.04 30.35
CA ALA A 225 -15.33 -11.46 29.24
C ALA A 225 -16.25 -10.82 28.19
N MET A 226 -17.34 -11.48 27.79
CA MET A 226 -18.31 -10.90 26.85
C MET A 226 -19.00 -9.66 27.42
N ALA A 227 -19.35 -9.66 28.71
CA ALA A 227 -19.91 -8.48 29.38
C ALA A 227 -18.92 -7.30 29.36
N ARG A 228 -17.63 -7.56 29.61
CA ARG A 228 -16.57 -6.55 29.45
C ARG A 228 -16.50 -6.03 28.02
N TYR A 229 -16.46 -6.91 27.02
CA TYR A 229 -16.41 -6.52 25.60
C TYR A 229 -17.64 -5.76 25.11
N ALA A 230 -18.80 -5.98 25.72
CA ALA A 230 -20.01 -5.22 25.44
C ALA A 230 -19.94 -3.76 25.92
N THR A 231 -19.11 -3.48 26.93
CA THR A 231 -18.89 -2.11 27.44
C THR A 231 -17.67 -1.45 26.80
N ARG A 232 -16.63 -2.23 26.52
CA ARG A 232 -15.37 -1.80 25.90
C ARG A 232 -14.93 -2.85 24.90
N SER A 233 -15.32 -2.66 23.65
CA SER A 233 -15.00 -3.61 22.59
C SER A 233 -13.48 -3.64 22.33
N PRO A 234 -12.87 -4.82 22.21
CA PRO A 234 -11.44 -4.94 21.93
C PRO A 234 -11.05 -4.29 20.59
N ALA A 235 -9.84 -3.71 20.52
CA ALA A 235 -9.32 -3.08 19.30
C ALA A 235 -9.30 -4.05 18.09
N ARG A 236 -8.97 -5.34 18.34
CA ARG A 236 -9.02 -6.40 17.31
C ARG A 236 -10.43 -6.60 16.73
N THR A 237 -11.50 -6.40 17.50
CA THR A 237 -12.88 -6.50 17.00
C THR A 237 -13.15 -5.43 15.94
N HIS A 238 -12.78 -4.18 16.22
CA HIS A 238 -12.91 -3.08 15.26
C HIS A 238 -12.07 -3.31 13.99
N LEU A 239 -10.87 -3.89 14.13
CA LEU A 239 -10.04 -4.25 12.98
C LEU A 239 -10.71 -5.32 12.09
N LEU A 240 -11.32 -6.34 12.68
CA LEU A 240 -12.04 -7.38 11.95
C LEU A 240 -13.29 -6.84 11.24
N ILE A 241 -14.06 -5.96 11.91
CA ILE A 241 -15.22 -5.31 11.31
C ILE A 241 -14.78 -4.43 10.14
N ALA A 242 -13.70 -3.64 10.32
CA ALA A 242 -13.15 -2.82 9.25
C ALA A 242 -12.73 -3.65 8.03
N LEU A 243 -12.09 -4.80 8.25
CA LEU A 243 -11.73 -5.72 7.17
C LEU A 243 -12.96 -6.24 6.44
N ALA A 244 -13.99 -6.70 7.16
CA ALA A 244 -15.23 -7.20 6.56
C ALA A 244 -15.94 -6.10 5.75
N LEU A 245 -15.95 -4.86 6.24
CA LEU A 245 -16.53 -3.72 5.52
C LEU A 245 -15.73 -3.39 4.25
N ALA A 246 -14.40 -3.37 4.32
CA ALA A 246 -13.55 -3.14 3.15
C ALA A 246 -13.77 -4.23 2.08
N LEU A 247 -13.84 -5.50 2.48
CA LEU A 247 -14.08 -6.63 1.55
C LEU A 247 -15.48 -6.59 0.92
N THR A 248 -16.43 -5.88 1.53
CA THR A 248 -17.79 -5.70 1.00
C THR A 248 -17.99 -4.32 0.36
N ALA A 249 -16.90 -3.62 0.02
CA ALA A 249 -16.89 -2.29 -0.62
C ALA A 249 -17.59 -1.18 0.19
N HIS A 250 -17.61 -1.30 1.51
CA HIS A 250 -18.13 -0.32 2.46
C HIS A 250 -17.00 0.55 3.04
N ASP A 251 -16.14 1.08 2.17
CA ASP A 251 -14.81 1.63 2.54
C ASP A 251 -14.88 2.80 3.53
N ARG A 252 -15.92 3.65 3.46
CA ARG A 252 -16.11 4.76 4.41
C ARG A 252 -16.39 4.24 5.82
N PHE A 253 -17.20 3.20 5.95
CA PHE A 253 -17.51 2.60 7.24
C PHE A 253 -16.30 1.86 7.79
N ALA A 254 -15.53 1.18 6.93
CA ALA A 254 -14.25 0.59 7.32
C ALA A 254 -13.30 1.66 7.91
N LEU A 255 -13.23 2.84 7.29
CA LEU A 255 -12.42 3.95 7.81
C LEU A 255 -12.92 4.46 9.16
N TYR A 256 -14.24 4.50 9.40
CA TYR A 256 -14.79 4.87 10.69
C TYR A 256 -14.44 3.86 11.79
N GLU A 257 -14.49 2.56 11.51
CA GLU A 257 -14.07 1.51 12.44
C GLU A 257 -12.57 1.59 12.75
N LEU A 258 -11.73 1.82 11.74
CA LEU A 258 -10.29 2.01 11.95
C LEU A 258 -9.96 3.26 12.78
N SER A 259 -10.82 4.28 12.78
CA SER A 259 -10.63 5.47 13.63
C SER A 259 -10.88 5.21 15.12
N LEU A 260 -11.50 4.08 15.46
CA LEU A 260 -11.72 3.64 16.85
C LEU A 260 -10.58 2.79 17.41
N VAL A 261 -9.68 2.31 16.54
CA VAL A 261 -8.57 1.44 16.92
C VAL A 261 -7.42 2.30 17.43
N ASP A 262 -7.04 2.06 18.69
CA ASP A 262 -5.75 2.51 19.21
C ASP A 262 -4.66 1.52 18.79
N PRO A 263 -3.73 1.89 17.88
CA PRO A 263 -2.70 0.98 17.40
C PRO A 263 -1.70 0.59 18.50
N GLU A 264 -1.54 1.39 19.56
CA GLU A 264 -0.61 1.07 20.64
C GLU A 264 -1.14 -0.03 21.57
N ALA A 265 -2.47 -0.19 21.63
CA ALA A 265 -3.13 -1.29 22.33
C ALA A 265 -3.10 -2.61 21.55
N LEU A 266 -2.61 -2.62 20.30
CA LEU A 266 -2.43 -3.82 19.51
C LEU A 266 -1.07 -4.45 19.77
N ASP A 267 -1.03 -5.78 19.78
CA ASP A 267 0.22 -6.53 19.70
C ASP A 267 0.98 -6.20 18.40
N PRO A 268 2.29 -6.46 18.33
CA PRO A 268 3.11 -6.02 17.20
C PRO A 268 2.61 -6.48 15.83
N LEU A 269 2.08 -7.71 15.72
CA LEU A 269 1.55 -8.23 14.46
C LEU A 269 0.24 -7.54 14.08
N ALA A 270 -0.72 -7.47 15.01
CA ALA A 270 -1.98 -6.79 14.74
C ALA A 270 -1.76 -5.31 14.40
N ARG A 271 -0.73 -4.67 14.94
CA ARG A 271 -0.32 -3.30 14.60
C ARG A 271 0.16 -3.18 13.15
N VAL A 272 0.97 -4.13 12.66
CA VAL A 272 1.31 -4.20 11.23
C VAL A 272 0.05 -4.36 10.39
N GLY A 273 -0.81 -5.33 10.73
CA GLY A 273 -2.07 -5.58 10.03
C GLY A 273 -2.99 -4.35 9.99
N PHE A 274 -3.05 -3.60 11.08
CA PHE A 274 -3.76 -2.32 11.17
C PHE A 274 -3.24 -1.31 10.14
N HIS A 275 -1.93 -1.09 10.07
CA HIS A 275 -1.35 -0.13 9.13
C HIS A 275 -1.54 -0.56 7.67
N VAL A 276 -1.45 -1.86 7.36
CA VAL A 276 -1.75 -2.40 6.02
C VAL A 276 -3.21 -2.14 5.65
N LEU A 277 -4.14 -2.57 6.50
CA LEU A 277 -5.57 -2.42 6.24
C LEU A 277 -5.96 -0.94 6.14
N ARG A 278 -5.44 -0.10 7.03
CA ARG A 278 -5.69 1.34 7.01
C ARG A 278 -5.09 1.99 5.76
N GLY A 279 -3.90 1.59 5.32
CA GLY A 279 -3.32 2.03 4.06
C GLY A 279 -4.25 1.74 2.86
N ILE A 280 -4.75 0.50 2.76
CA ILE A 280 -5.70 0.09 1.71
C ILE A 280 -6.99 0.92 1.78
N VAL A 281 -7.61 1.00 2.96
CA VAL A 281 -8.88 1.73 3.16
C VAL A 281 -8.72 3.23 2.88
N LEU A 282 -7.62 3.86 3.29
CA LEU A 282 -7.33 5.26 2.97
C LEU A 282 -7.23 5.48 1.47
N ARG A 283 -6.56 4.58 0.75
CA ARG A 283 -6.44 4.65 -0.71
C ARG A 283 -7.81 4.56 -1.39
N LEU A 284 -8.65 3.61 -0.98
CA LEU A 284 -10.02 3.44 -1.50
C LEU A 284 -10.91 4.67 -1.23
N ASN A 285 -10.66 5.40 -0.14
CA ASN A 285 -11.37 6.63 0.20
C ASN A 285 -10.73 7.91 -0.40
N GLY A 286 -9.75 7.80 -1.29
CA GLY A 286 -9.15 8.96 -1.95
C GLY A 286 -8.11 9.73 -1.12
N PHE A 287 -7.45 9.06 -0.17
CA PHE A 287 -6.33 9.60 0.63
C PHE A 287 -5.00 8.91 0.29
N PRO A 288 -4.48 9.06 -0.94
CA PRO A 288 -3.32 8.32 -1.40
C PRO A 288 -2.05 8.65 -0.60
N LEU A 289 -1.79 9.89 -0.20
CA LEU A 289 -0.57 10.22 0.53
C LEU A 289 -0.57 9.64 1.95
N LEU A 290 -1.73 9.67 2.61
CA LEU A 290 -1.89 9.02 3.91
C LEU A 290 -1.79 7.50 3.80
N ALA A 291 -2.37 6.92 2.74
CA ALA A 291 -2.24 5.50 2.46
C ALA A 291 -0.77 5.08 2.32
N GLY A 292 0.03 5.82 1.54
CA GLY A 292 1.46 5.58 1.40
C GLY A 292 2.19 5.62 2.73
N ARG A 293 1.91 6.63 3.58
CA ARG A 293 2.52 6.74 4.91
C ARG A 293 2.17 5.57 5.83
N ASP A 294 0.93 5.09 5.82
CA ASP A 294 0.52 3.93 6.61
C ASP A 294 1.18 2.63 6.09
N LEU A 295 1.32 2.46 4.77
CA LEU A 295 2.03 1.31 4.20
C LEU A 295 3.55 1.34 4.49
N GLU A 296 4.18 2.52 4.44
CA GLU A 296 5.58 2.71 4.87
C GLU A 296 5.75 2.33 6.35
N ALA A 297 4.86 2.81 7.20
CA ALA A 297 4.81 2.47 8.62
C ALA A 297 4.63 0.95 8.87
N ALA A 298 3.86 0.26 8.03
CA ALA A 298 3.70 -1.19 8.08
C ALA A 298 5.00 -1.91 7.68
N ALA A 299 5.69 -1.44 6.62
CA ALA A 299 6.94 -2.02 6.16
C ALA A 299 8.06 -1.88 7.21
N GLU A 300 8.24 -0.68 7.78
CA GLU A 300 9.22 -0.41 8.85
C GLU A 300 9.00 -1.33 10.06
N ARG A 301 7.75 -1.45 10.53
CA ARG A 301 7.40 -2.32 11.67
C ARG A 301 7.61 -3.79 11.34
N SER A 302 7.24 -4.22 10.14
CA SER A 302 7.43 -5.61 9.71
C SER A 302 8.92 -5.96 9.62
N ALA A 303 9.75 -5.04 9.11
CA ALA A 303 11.19 -5.21 9.08
C ALA A 303 11.80 -5.33 10.50
N ALA A 304 11.30 -4.57 11.47
CA ALA A 304 11.73 -4.69 12.86
C ALA A 304 11.37 -6.06 13.50
N LEU A 305 10.36 -6.76 12.99
CA LEU A 305 9.93 -8.07 13.50
C LEU A 305 10.67 -9.25 12.85
N VAL A 306 11.23 -9.06 11.66
CA VAL A 306 11.83 -10.12 10.82
C VAL A 306 13.34 -9.88 10.54
N GLY A 307 13.86 -8.70 10.89
CA GLY A 307 15.23 -8.30 10.58
C GLY A 307 16.31 -9.13 11.30
N PRO A 308 17.59 -9.01 10.87
CA PRO A 308 18.71 -9.76 11.44
C PRO A 308 18.92 -9.50 12.93
N ASP A 309 18.49 -8.34 13.42
CA ASP A 309 18.57 -7.94 14.83
C ASP A 309 17.33 -8.36 15.64
N ALA A 310 16.32 -8.96 15.00
CA ALA A 310 15.14 -9.47 15.70
C ALA A 310 15.56 -10.63 16.60
N ARG A 311 15.36 -10.48 17.90
CA ARG A 311 15.62 -11.57 18.84
C ARG A 311 14.69 -12.74 18.51
N PRO A 312 15.19 -14.00 18.52
CA PRO A 312 14.32 -15.15 18.42
C PRO A 312 13.29 -15.05 19.53
N ALA A 313 12.02 -15.03 19.15
CA ALA A 313 10.97 -14.82 20.11
C ALA A 313 10.67 -16.13 20.85
N ASP A 314 10.63 -16.06 22.17
CA ASP A 314 10.19 -17.17 23.02
C ASP A 314 8.67 -17.41 22.88
N ASP A 315 7.92 -16.41 22.39
CA ASP A 315 6.49 -16.50 22.11
C ASP A 315 6.22 -17.28 20.79
N PRO A 316 5.47 -18.41 20.84
CA PRO A 316 5.09 -19.18 19.64
C PRO A 316 4.37 -18.37 18.56
N SER A 317 3.65 -17.32 18.94
CA SER A 317 2.91 -16.42 18.05
C SER A 317 3.88 -15.55 17.24
N LEU A 318 4.93 -15.06 17.90
CA LEU A 318 6.01 -14.31 17.27
C LEU A 318 6.91 -15.21 16.41
N ARG A 319 7.10 -16.49 16.79
CA ARG A 319 7.79 -17.46 15.92
C ARG A 319 7.02 -17.71 14.61
N ARG A 320 5.70 -17.96 14.69
CA ARG A 320 4.87 -18.06 13.47
C ARG A 320 4.91 -16.78 12.64
N LEU A 321 5.01 -15.63 13.31
CA LEU A 321 5.21 -14.36 12.63
C LEU A 321 6.58 -14.27 11.97
N GLN A 322 7.66 -14.78 12.55
CA GLN A 322 8.96 -14.82 11.88
C GLN A 322 8.92 -15.73 10.64
N GLU A 323 8.13 -16.80 10.68
CA GLU A 323 7.91 -17.71 9.54
C GLU A 323 7.03 -17.07 8.44
N GLN A 324 5.97 -16.35 8.81
CA GLN A 324 5.01 -15.75 7.86
C GLN A 324 5.29 -14.28 7.52
N GLY A 325 6.13 -13.63 8.32
CA GLY A 325 6.48 -12.21 8.26
C GLY A 325 7.15 -11.81 6.96
N PRO A 326 8.05 -12.63 6.37
CA PRO A 326 8.55 -12.39 5.02
C PRO A 326 7.43 -12.26 3.99
N ALA A 327 6.40 -13.11 4.06
CA ALA A 327 5.28 -13.06 3.14
C ALA A 327 4.45 -11.78 3.30
N LEU A 328 4.16 -11.40 4.55
CA LEU A 328 3.47 -10.16 4.87
C LEU A 328 4.26 -8.94 4.40
N LEU A 329 5.54 -8.84 4.76
CA LEU A 329 6.42 -7.72 4.39
C LEU A 329 6.60 -7.62 2.87
N SER A 330 6.77 -8.75 2.18
CA SER A 330 6.78 -8.80 0.71
C SER A 330 5.46 -8.30 0.11
N GLY A 331 4.32 -8.69 0.69
CA GLY A 331 2.99 -8.17 0.32
C GLY A 331 2.87 -6.65 0.51
N VAL A 332 3.36 -6.10 1.62
CA VAL A 332 3.36 -4.64 1.88
C VAL A 332 4.21 -3.90 0.85
N HIS A 333 5.43 -4.38 0.57
CA HIS A 333 6.28 -3.79 -0.46
C HIS A 333 5.66 -3.89 -1.86
N THR A 334 4.95 -4.98 -2.16
CA THR A 334 4.19 -5.10 -3.42
C THR A 334 3.09 -4.03 -3.52
N LEU A 335 2.34 -3.80 -2.44
CA LEU A 335 1.33 -2.73 -2.41
C LEU A 335 1.94 -1.33 -2.55
N LEU A 336 3.10 -1.09 -1.92
CA LEU A 336 3.85 0.16 -2.07
C LEU A 336 4.36 0.35 -3.50
N ALA A 337 4.83 -0.70 -4.16
CA ALA A 337 5.22 -0.64 -5.57
C ALA A 337 4.04 -0.20 -6.45
N CYS A 338 2.86 -0.83 -6.30
CA CYS A 338 1.65 -0.42 -7.00
C CYS A 338 1.27 1.04 -6.72
N TYR A 339 1.40 1.49 -5.46
CA TYR A 339 1.16 2.87 -5.08
C TYR A 339 2.11 3.85 -5.80
N TYR A 340 3.40 3.54 -5.87
CA TYR A 340 4.39 4.39 -6.55
C TYR A 340 4.23 4.38 -8.07
N LEU A 341 3.82 3.25 -8.66
CA LEU A 341 3.50 3.15 -10.09
C LEU A 341 2.34 4.06 -10.48
N ASP A 342 1.27 4.08 -9.68
CA ASP A 342 0.13 4.99 -9.91
C ASP A 342 0.55 6.47 -9.92
N ARG A 343 1.55 6.81 -9.10
CA ARG A 343 2.12 8.17 -9.05
C ARG A 343 3.22 8.44 -10.07
N ARG A 344 3.54 7.45 -10.91
CA ARG A 344 4.65 7.49 -11.89
C ARG A 344 6.02 7.75 -11.26
N ASP A 345 6.18 7.38 -9.99
CA ASP A 345 7.48 7.40 -9.30
C ASP A 345 8.15 6.03 -9.50
N LEU A 346 8.71 5.84 -10.70
CA LEU A 346 9.24 4.53 -11.12
C LEU A 346 10.44 4.11 -10.28
N GLY A 347 11.31 5.04 -9.88
CA GLY A 347 12.46 4.75 -9.03
C GLY A 347 12.03 4.21 -7.65
N LYS A 348 11.01 4.82 -7.03
CA LYS A 348 10.43 4.28 -5.79
C LYS A 348 9.72 2.96 -6.03
N ALA A 349 8.99 2.80 -7.13
CA ALA A 349 8.36 1.53 -7.46
C ALA A 349 9.39 0.39 -7.57
N ASP A 350 10.52 0.65 -8.22
CA ASP A 350 11.62 -0.30 -8.39
C ASP A 350 12.25 -0.69 -7.06
N GLU A 351 12.51 0.30 -6.19
CA GLU A 351 12.98 0.09 -4.83
C GLU A 351 12.06 -0.90 -4.08
N GLN A 352 10.74 -0.66 -4.14
CA GLN A 352 9.77 -1.50 -3.45
C GLN A 352 9.60 -2.89 -4.08
N ILE A 353 9.67 -3.00 -5.42
CA ILE A 353 9.68 -4.30 -6.10
C ILE A 353 10.91 -5.10 -5.66
N ALA A 354 12.10 -4.48 -5.64
CA ALA A 354 13.32 -5.15 -5.20
C ALA A 354 13.24 -5.61 -3.73
N HIS A 355 12.71 -4.78 -2.84
CA HIS A 355 12.45 -5.18 -1.46
C HIS A 355 11.50 -6.37 -1.38
N ALA A 356 10.39 -6.35 -2.13
CA ALA A 356 9.44 -7.47 -2.15
C ALA A 356 10.08 -8.78 -2.61
N LEU A 357 10.94 -8.72 -3.64
CA LEU A 357 11.65 -9.88 -4.18
C LEU A 357 12.73 -10.42 -3.23
N ARG A 358 13.45 -9.55 -2.52
CA ARG A 358 14.51 -9.92 -1.56
C ARG A 358 13.95 -10.54 -0.29
N VAL A 359 12.88 -9.95 0.24
CA VAL A 359 12.30 -10.35 1.53
C VAL A 359 11.72 -11.76 1.45
N TRP A 360 11.02 -12.09 0.36
CA TRP A 360 10.42 -13.41 0.20
C TRP A 360 10.68 -13.96 -1.21
N PRO A 361 11.87 -14.53 -1.47
CA PRO A 361 12.21 -15.08 -2.79
C PRO A 361 11.30 -16.23 -3.23
N ALA A 362 10.66 -16.91 -2.28
CA ALA A 362 9.67 -17.96 -2.52
C ALA A 362 8.25 -17.42 -2.82
N ASN A 363 8.02 -16.10 -2.78
CA ASN A 363 6.74 -15.49 -3.12
C ASN A 363 6.31 -15.94 -4.54
N PRO A 364 5.08 -16.43 -4.76
CA PRO A 364 4.60 -16.78 -6.10
C PRO A 364 4.80 -15.68 -7.15
N LEU A 365 4.65 -14.41 -6.78
CA LEU A 365 4.94 -13.27 -7.67
C LEU A 365 6.43 -13.17 -7.97
N ALA A 366 7.29 -13.34 -6.96
CA ALA A 366 8.74 -13.33 -7.15
C ALA A 366 9.16 -14.48 -8.08
N VAL A 367 8.73 -15.70 -7.78
CA VAL A 367 8.99 -16.90 -8.59
C VAL A 367 8.48 -16.73 -10.01
N TYR A 368 7.28 -16.17 -10.19
CA TYR A 368 6.71 -15.92 -11.52
C TYR A 368 7.55 -14.90 -12.31
N LEU A 369 7.93 -13.78 -11.68
CA LEU A 369 8.72 -12.72 -12.31
C LEU A 369 10.16 -13.16 -12.59
N THR A 370 10.84 -13.82 -11.65
CA THR A 370 12.24 -14.24 -11.77
C THR A 370 12.41 -15.54 -12.54
N GLY A 371 11.35 -16.33 -12.71
CA GLY A 371 11.44 -17.69 -13.27
C GLY A 371 12.21 -18.68 -12.41
N GLU A 372 12.49 -18.34 -11.15
CA GLU A 372 13.36 -19.07 -10.25
C GLU A 372 12.69 -19.24 -8.89
N ALA A 373 12.69 -20.46 -8.36
CA ALA A 373 12.27 -20.76 -7.01
C ALA A 373 13.51 -21.11 -6.17
N PRO A 374 13.58 -20.69 -4.90
CA PRO A 374 14.67 -21.11 -4.02
C PRO A 374 14.69 -22.63 -3.91
N ASP A 375 15.88 -23.21 -3.90
CA ASP A 375 16.10 -24.59 -3.52
C ASP A 375 16.44 -24.70 -2.03
N GLY A 376 16.46 -25.93 -1.49
CA GLY A 376 16.74 -26.16 -0.07
C GLY A 376 18.19 -25.89 0.33
N ASP A 377 19.09 -25.70 -0.63
CA ASP A 377 20.54 -25.56 -0.44
C ASP A 377 21.00 -24.09 -0.55
N GLY A 378 20.05 -23.15 -0.62
CA GLY A 378 20.32 -21.71 -0.77
C GLY A 378 20.61 -21.26 -2.19
N GLY A 379 20.48 -22.16 -3.17
CA GLY A 379 20.47 -21.87 -4.60
C GLY A 379 19.06 -21.59 -5.14
N TYR A 380 18.96 -21.56 -6.46
CA TYR A 380 17.71 -21.37 -7.18
C TYR A 380 17.56 -22.40 -8.29
N ARG A 381 16.33 -22.89 -8.46
CA ARG A 381 15.94 -23.79 -9.55
C ARG A 381 14.93 -23.13 -10.47
N ALA A 382 14.93 -23.51 -11.74
CA ALA A 382 13.94 -23.04 -12.71
C ALA A 382 12.50 -23.39 -12.25
N ALA A 383 11.62 -22.40 -12.29
CA ALA A 383 10.21 -22.57 -11.95
C ALA A 383 9.40 -23.01 -13.17
N ALA A 384 8.53 -24.00 -13.01
CA ALA A 384 7.66 -24.50 -14.07
C ALA A 384 6.63 -23.44 -14.54
N HIS A 385 6.18 -22.58 -13.63
CA HIS A 385 5.25 -21.50 -13.92
C HIS A 385 5.94 -20.15 -13.74
N SER A 386 6.33 -19.54 -14.86
CA SER A 386 7.05 -18.26 -14.90
C SER A 386 6.57 -17.38 -16.05
N LEU A 387 6.89 -16.09 -15.98
CA LEU A 387 6.66 -15.14 -17.07
C LEU A 387 7.38 -15.58 -18.35
N GLU A 388 8.61 -16.08 -18.23
CA GLU A 388 9.40 -16.61 -19.34
C GLU A 388 8.73 -17.85 -19.96
N ALA A 389 8.26 -18.80 -19.14
CA ALA A 389 7.55 -19.99 -19.61
C ALA A 389 6.20 -19.64 -20.25
N PHE A 390 5.46 -18.69 -19.67
CA PHE A 390 4.19 -18.21 -20.21
C PHE A 390 4.35 -17.53 -21.58
N ALA A 391 5.43 -16.76 -21.75
CA ALA A 391 5.70 -16.05 -22.98
C ALA A 391 6.46 -16.87 -24.03
N ALA A 392 6.85 -18.12 -23.73
CA ALA A 392 7.66 -18.95 -24.63
C ALA A 392 6.94 -19.20 -25.97
N GLY A 393 7.63 -18.95 -27.08
CA GLY A 393 7.06 -19.07 -28.43
C GLY A 393 6.08 -17.95 -28.81
N SER A 394 5.86 -16.98 -27.92
CA SER A 394 5.05 -15.79 -28.21
C SER A 394 5.92 -14.61 -28.69
N GLU A 395 5.29 -13.60 -29.27
CA GLU A 395 5.99 -12.36 -29.66
C GLU A 395 6.56 -11.58 -28.46
N GLY A 396 6.05 -11.85 -27.25
CA GLY A 396 6.48 -11.22 -26.00
C GLY A 396 7.66 -11.90 -25.31
N GLU A 397 8.18 -13.01 -25.85
CA GLU A 397 9.22 -13.82 -25.21
C GLU A 397 10.48 -13.01 -24.86
N ALA A 398 10.95 -12.17 -25.78
CA ALA A 398 12.14 -11.35 -25.55
C ALA A 398 11.93 -10.32 -24.42
N LEU A 399 10.74 -9.72 -24.33
CA LEU A 399 10.40 -8.77 -23.27
C LEU A 399 10.26 -9.49 -21.92
N ALA A 400 9.62 -10.66 -21.90
CA ALA A 400 9.49 -11.50 -20.71
C ALA A 400 10.85 -11.91 -20.14
N ARG A 401 11.79 -12.37 -20.99
CA ARG A 401 13.17 -12.69 -20.58
C ARG A 401 13.91 -11.48 -20.01
N GLU A 402 13.71 -10.31 -20.62
CA GLU A 402 14.30 -9.07 -20.13
C GLU A 402 13.74 -8.67 -18.75
N VAL A 403 12.42 -8.73 -18.56
CA VAL A 403 11.77 -8.46 -17.26
C VAL A 403 12.29 -9.43 -16.20
N ALA A 404 12.35 -10.74 -16.51
CA ALA A 404 12.83 -11.74 -15.57
C ALA A 404 14.30 -11.55 -15.19
N ARG A 405 15.16 -11.23 -16.16
CA ARG A 405 16.56 -10.88 -15.94
C ARG A 405 16.72 -9.68 -15.00
N ARG A 406 15.89 -8.65 -15.16
CA ARG A 406 15.90 -7.46 -14.30
C ARG A 406 15.37 -7.80 -12.90
N ALA A 407 14.37 -8.68 -12.79
CA ALA A 407 13.82 -9.12 -11.51
C ALA A 407 14.87 -9.90 -10.70
N ARG A 408 15.59 -10.82 -11.35
CA ARG A 408 16.75 -11.53 -10.76
C ARG A 408 17.82 -10.55 -10.27
N ARG A 409 18.20 -9.56 -11.09
CA ARG A 409 19.15 -8.49 -10.67
C ARG A 409 18.68 -7.70 -9.47
N ALA A 410 17.39 -7.34 -9.43
CA ALA A 410 16.81 -6.61 -8.31
C ALA A 410 16.83 -7.44 -7.02
N ARG A 411 16.47 -8.74 -7.11
CA ARG A 411 16.55 -9.72 -6.02
C ARG A 411 17.99 -9.88 -5.50
N ASP A 412 18.95 -10.05 -6.40
CA ASP A 412 20.32 -10.43 -6.02
C ASP A 412 21.22 -9.23 -5.65
N ALA A 413 20.77 -8.00 -5.87
CA ALA A 413 21.56 -6.81 -5.59
C ALA A 413 21.77 -6.57 -4.08
N THR A 414 23.04 -6.40 -3.70
CA THR A 414 23.48 -6.00 -2.36
C THR A 414 23.73 -4.49 -2.34
N GLY A 415 22.80 -3.72 -1.75
CA GLY A 415 22.89 -2.26 -1.66
C GLY A 415 21.86 -1.54 -2.53
N GLU A 416 22.33 -0.55 -3.31
CA GLU A 416 21.46 0.29 -4.13
C GLU A 416 20.66 -0.57 -5.12
N THR A 417 19.34 -0.36 -5.15
CA THR A 417 18.45 -1.11 -6.01
C THR A 417 18.71 -0.74 -7.47
N PRO A 418 19.10 -1.70 -8.34
CA PRO A 418 19.25 -1.41 -9.74
C PRO A 418 17.89 -1.03 -10.33
N PRO A 419 17.84 -0.08 -11.31
CA PRO A 419 16.59 0.30 -11.92
C PRO A 419 15.93 -0.91 -12.58
N PHE A 420 14.63 -1.07 -12.36
CA PHE A 420 13.80 -2.15 -12.88
C PHE A 420 12.86 -1.62 -13.98
N LEU A 421 11.95 -0.69 -13.67
CA LEU A 421 11.10 0.02 -14.62
C LEU A 421 11.62 1.42 -14.96
N ASP A 422 12.37 2.07 -14.07
CA ASP A 422 12.90 3.45 -14.26
C ASP A 422 14.12 3.52 -15.21
N ASP A 423 14.41 2.45 -15.93
CA ASP A 423 15.44 2.46 -16.95
C ASP A 423 14.86 2.96 -18.28
N GLY A 424 15.24 4.18 -18.63
CA GLY A 424 14.81 4.82 -19.88
C GLY A 424 15.07 3.96 -21.13
N ARG A 425 16.15 3.16 -21.17
CA ARG A 425 16.41 2.26 -22.31
C ARG A 425 15.41 1.12 -22.37
N PHE A 426 15.04 0.57 -21.21
CA PHE A 426 14.02 -0.45 -21.11
C PHE A 426 12.64 0.09 -21.50
N LEU A 427 12.24 1.25 -20.98
CA LEU A 427 10.96 1.88 -21.32
C LEU A 427 10.84 2.17 -22.81
N VAL A 428 11.90 2.69 -23.44
CA VAL A 428 11.92 2.91 -24.89
C VAL A 428 11.79 1.60 -25.65
N ARG A 429 12.49 0.53 -25.25
CA ARG A 429 12.39 -0.78 -25.91
C ARG A 429 11.02 -1.43 -25.74
N ALA A 430 10.47 -1.41 -24.54
CA ALA A 430 9.14 -1.94 -24.25
C ALA A 430 8.06 -1.14 -24.99
N GLY A 431 8.18 0.20 -25.01
CA GLY A 431 7.29 1.08 -25.76
C GLY A 431 7.37 0.85 -27.27
N LEU A 432 8.57 0.73 -27.84
CA LEU A 432 8.76 0.40 -29.25
C LEU A 432 8.20 -0.97 -29.59
N TRP A 433 8.39 -1.97 -28.72
CA TRP A 433 7.80 -3.30 -28.90
C TRP A 433 6.27 -3.23 -28.88
N TYR A 434 5.67 -2.53 -27.90
CA TYR A 434 4.23 -2.35 -27.80
C TYR A 434 3.66 -1.62 -29.02
N LEU A 435 4.33 -0.56 -29.49
CA LEU A 435 3.94 0.18 -30.68
C LEU A 435 4.07 -0.67 -31.94
N ALA A 436 5.15 -1.44 -32.11
CA ALA A 436 5.33 -2.34 -33.25
C ALA A 436 4.26 -3.45 -33.27
N HIS A 437 3.95 -4.03 -32.12
CA HIS A 437 2.91 -5.04 -31.97
C HIS A 437 1.51 -4.46 -32.21
N SER A 438 1.19 -3.33 -31.59
CA SER A 438 -0.09 -2.62 -31.82
C SER A 438 -0.24 -2.17 -33.28
N ALA A 439 0.86 -1.75 -33.92
CA ALA A 439 0.89 -1.40 -35.33
C ALA A 439 0.64 -2.62 -36.22
N LYS A 440 1.27 -3.78 -35.94
CA LYS A 440 1.05 -5.05 -36.66
C LYS A 440 -0.41 -5.48 -36.64
N HIS A 441 -1.12 -5.23 -35.54
CA HIS A 441 -2.54 -5.55 -35.37
C HIS A 441 -3.47 -4.36 -35.68
N SER A 442 -2.94 -3.27 -36.21
CA SER A 442 -3.73 -2.10 -36.58
C SER A 442 -4.50 -2.31 -37.89
N ARG A 443 -5.58 -1.54 -38.09
CA ARG A 443 -6.31 -1.51 -39.37
C ARG A 443 -5.41 -1.12 -40.55
N ALA A 444 -4.39 -0.29 -40.32
CA ALA A 444 -3.45 0.13 -41.36
C ALA A 444 -2.55 -1.03 -41.79
N ALA A 445 -2.03 -1.82 -40.84
CA ALA A 445 -1.24 -3.01 -41.16
C ALA A 445 -2.10 -4.10 -41.82
N ALA A 446 -3.34 -4.29 -41.37
CA ALA A 446 -4.29 -5.21 -42.01
C ALA A 446 -4.53 -4.84 -43.49
N ARG A 447 -4.77 -3.54 -43.78
CA ARG A 447 -4.92 -3.03 -45.16
C ARG A 447 -3.66 -3.20 -46.00
N LEU A 448 -2.49 -2.97 -45.42
CA LEU A 448 -1.22 -3.17 -46.11
C LEU A 448 -1.00 -4.65 -46.44
N GLN A 449 -1.28 -5.55 -45.51
CA GLN A 449 -1.19 -6.99 -45.72
C GLN A 449 -2.14 -7.48 -46.81
N GLU A 450 -3.41 -7.04 -46.78
CA GLU A 450 -4.39 -7.30 -47.83
C GLU A 450 -3.89 -6.82 -49.20
N THR A 451 -3.29 -5.63 -49.26
CA THR A 451 -2.72 -5.08 -50.50
C THR A 451 -1.57 -5.94 -51.02
N VAL A 452 -0.68 -6.41 -50.14
CA VAL A 452 0.45 -7.29 -50.50
C VAL A 452 -0.04 -8.66 -50.97
N GLU A 453 -1.05 -9.25 -50.32
CA GLU A 453 -1.65 -10.51 -50.72
C GLU A 453 -2.36 -10.40 -52.08
N ASN A 454 -3.09 -9.30 -52.31
CA ASN A 454 -3.70 -8.99 -53.59
C ASN A 454 -2.67 -8.84 -54.71
N ALA A 455 -1.55 -8.15 -54.44
CA ALA A 455 -0.44 -8.01 -55.38
C ALA A 455 0.22 -9.36 -55.71
N ARG A 456 0.44 -10.22 -54.71
CA ARG A 456 0.95 -11.59 -54.92
C ARG A 456 -0.01 -12.44 -55.73
N GLY A 457 -1.31 -12.37 -55.43
CA GLY A 457 -2.35 -13.07 -56.18
C GLY A 457 -2.45 -12.62 -57.63
N PHE A 458 -2.33 -11.30 -57.88
CA PHE A 458 -2.24 -10.76 -59.23
C PHE A 458 -1.01 -11.27 -59.97
N GLY A 459 0.17 -11.22 -59.35
CA GLY A 459 1.41 -11.74 -59.93
C GLY A 459 1.34 -13.21 -60.33
N ARG A 460 0.77 -14.07 -59.46
CA ARG A 460 0.54 -15.49 -59.77
C ARG A 460 -0.38 -15.67 -60.97
N ARG A 461 -1.55 -15.02 -60.98
CA ARG A 461 -2.50 -15.10 -62.11
C ARG A 461 -1.89 -14.62 -63.42
N THR A 462 -1.07 -13.57 -63.37
CA THR A 462 -0.36 -13.06 -64.55
C THR A 462 0.67 -14.07 -65.05
N LEU A 463 1.46 -14.67 -64.15
CA LEU A 463 2.41 -15.73 -64.52
C LEU A 463 1.71 -16.96 -65.11
N ASP A 464 0.58 -17.38 -64.53
CA ASP A 464 -0.21 -18.51 -65.03
C ASP A 464 -0.78 -18.23 -66.42
N ARG A 465 -1.26 -16.99 -66.66
CA ARG A 465 -1.71 -16.56 -67.99
C ARG A 465 -0.57 -16.47 -68.99
N VAL A 466 0.60 -15.98 -68.60
CA VAL A 466 1.79 -15.95 -69.47
C VAL A 466 2.21 -17.37 -69.83
N ARG A 467 2.17 -18.32 -68.88
CA ARG A 467 2.42 -19.74 -69.14
C ARG A 467 1.37 -20.36 -70.08
N ALA A 468 0.10 -20.02 -69.90
CA ALA A 468 -0.99 -20.52 -70.75
C ALA A 468 -0.93 -19.94 -72.18
N LEU A 469 -0.55 -18.67 -72.33
CA LEU A 469 -0.36 -18.00 -73.63
C LEU A 469 0.95 -18.42 -74.31
N GLY A 470 1.94 -18.84 -73.53
CA GLY A 470 3.27 -19.22 -73.99
C GLY A 470 3.40 -20.61 -74.60
N GLY A 471 2.32 -21.41 -74.70
CA GLY A 471 2.28 -22.57 -75.61
C GLY A 471 3.48 -23.53 -75.58
N LEU A 472 4.09 -23.78 -74.40
CA LEU A 472 5.07 -24.87 -74.22
C LEU A 472 4.40 -26.09 -73.56
N GLY A 473 3.18 -26.36 -74.00
CA GLY A 473 2.59 -27.70 -74.05
C GLY A 473 2.59 -28.15 -75.51
N GLY A 474 3.76 -28.17 -76.14
CA GLY A 474 3.99 -29.04 -77.29
C GLY A 474 4.00 -30.47 -76.77
N THR A 475 2.91 -31.17 -77.06
CA THR A 475 2.75 -32.61 -76.98
C THR A 475 3.95 -33.33 -77.60
N GLY A 476 4.58 -34.21 -76.83
CA GLY A 476 5.49 -35.22 -77.34
C GLY A 476 5.27 -36.50 -76.53
N ASP A 477 4.65 -37.48 -77.19
CA ASP A 477 4.67 -38.90 -76.82
C ASP A 477 6.10 -39.43 -76.62
#